data_AF-A0A1G1W6W0-F1
#
_entry.id   AF-A0A1G1W6W0-F1
#
_cell.length_a   1.000
_cell.length_b   1.000
_cell.length_c   1.000
_cell.angle_alpha   90.00
_cell.angle_beta   90.00
_cell.angle_gamma   90.00
#
_symmetry.space_group_name_H-M   'P 1'
#
loop_
_entity.id
_entity.type
_entity.pdbx_description
1 polymer ?
#
loop_
_entity_poly.entity_id
_entity_poly.type
_entity_poly.pdbx_seq_one_letter_code
_entity_poly.pdbx_strand_id
1 'polypeptide(L)'
;MPSFFQKTLKSQKGVSIITIIILIAVVVAALNVYAYFEPNFQLKQFSAMYYLRDHNDKIKKADLEKLKAAVDSYYEDHHDYPANTGWCGRIFSLMQTDVRDALSPYFAADRFPQDPTFGNTNKDYFYMRVDDHSYVLMASLENSPLGDSSYNYTGCYDWPGDGIYNYKLTGGY
;
A
#
# COMPACT_ATOMS: atom_id res chain seq x y z
N MET A 1 -24.54 -43.60 -50.78
CA MET A 1 -25.08 -42.81 -49.65
C MET A 1 -24.18 -43.03 -48.43
N PRO A 2 -23.97 -42.00 -47.58
CA PRO A 2 -22.63 -41.51 -47.23
C PRO A 2 -22.26 -41.63 -45.74
N SER A 3 -21.00 -41.31 -45.41
CA SER A 3 -20.49 -40.66 -44.18
C SER A 3 -19.07 -41.19 -43.93
N PHE A 4 -17.96 -40.53 -44.27
CA PHE A 4 -17.50 -39.16 -44.03
C PHE A 4 -17.49 -38.77 -42.54
N PHE A 5 -16.56 -39.36 -41.80
CA PHE A 5 -16.09 -38.83 -40.52
C PHE A 5 -14.55 -38.78 -40.50
N GLN A 6 -13.99 -37.88 -41.30
CA GLN A 6 -12.61 -37.42 -41.08
C GLN A 6 -12.61 -36.58 -39.79
N LYS A 7 -12.17 -37.19 -38.69
CA LYS A 7 -11.79 -36.47 -37.47
C LYS A 7 -10.60 -35.58 -37.82
N THR A 8 -10.85 -34.29 -37.98
CA THR A 8 -9.83 -33.25 -38.04
C THR A 8 -9.16 -33.15 -36.67
N LEU A 9 -8.01 -33.80 -36.52
CA LEU A 9 -7.06 -33.49 -35.46
C LEU A 9 -6.58 -32.06 -35.69
N LYS A 10 -7.12 -31.11 -34.92
CA LYS A 10 -6.60 -29.74 -34.82
C LYS A 10 -5.13 -29.82 -34.41
N SER A 11 -4.25 -29.58 -35.37
CA SER A 11 -2.83 -29.33 -35.12
C SER A 11 -2.74 -28.03 -34.30
N GLN A 12 -2.39 -28.15 -33.01
CA GLN A 12 -1.90 -27.02 -32.24
C GLN A 12 -0.53 -26.65 -32.81
N LYS A 13 -0.51 -25.75 -33.81
CA LYS A 13 0.73 -25.12 -34.26
C LYS A 13 1.24 -24.26 -33.10
N GLY A 14 2.38 -24.67 -32.53
CA GLY A 14 3.08 -23.87 -31.53
C GLY A 14 3.38 -22.48 -32.07
N VAL A 15 3.28 -21.47 -31.20
CA VAL A 15 3.57 -20.08 -31.57
C VAL A 15 5.05 -19.97 -31.93
N SER A 16 5.36 -19.56 -33.15
CA SER A 16 6.74 -19.31 -33.59
C SER A 16 7.34 -18.13 -32.84
N ILE A 17 8.62 -18.23 -32.48
CA ILE A 17 9.37 -17.13 -31.83
C ILE A 17 9.29 -15.84 -32.66
N ILE A 18 9.32 -15.96 -33.99
CA ILE A 18 9.18 -14.81 -34.90
C ILE A 18 7.82 -14.14 -34.71
N THR A 19 6.75 -14.93 -34.57
CA THR A 19 5.40 -14.41 -34.33
C THR A 19 5.30 -13.67 -33.00
N ILE A 20 5.99 -14.16 -31.96
CA ILE A 20 6.06 -13.49 -30.65
C ILE A 20 6.80 -12.14 -30.78
N ILE A 21 7.94 -12.11 -31.46
CA ILE A 21 8.73 -10.89 -31.67
C ILE A 21 7.91 -9.84 -32.44
N ILE A 22 7.22 -10.25 -33.52
CA ILE A 22 6.37 -9.34 -34.31
C ILE A 22 5.22 -8.81 -33.43
N LEU A 23 4.58 -9.65 -32.64
CA LEU A 23 3.52 -9.24 -31.71
C LEU A 23 4.01 -8.18 -30.72
N ILE A 24 5.15 -8.43 -30.08
CA ILE A 24 5.75 -7.47 -29.13
C ILE A 24 6.07 -6.16 -29.84
N ALA A 25 6.66 -6.20 -31.04
CA ALA A 25 7.00 -4.99 -31.80
C ALA A 25 5.76 -4.17 -32.17
N VAL A 26 4.68 -4.82 -32.62
CA VAL A 26 3.42 -4.15 -32.95
C VAL A 26 2.77 -3.54 -31.71
N VAL A 27 2.77 -4.27 -30.58
CA VAL A 27 2.25 -3.75 -29.31
C VAL A 27 3.06 -2.54 -28.85
N VAL A 28 4.39 -2.60 -28.88
CA VAL A 28 5.25 -1.47 -28.50
C VAL A 28 5.03 -0.27 -29.44
N ALA A 29 4.88 -0.49 -30.75
CA ALA A 29 4.59 0.59 -31.69
C ALA A 29 3.22 1.24 -31.41
N ALA A 30 2.18 0.43 -31.17
CA ALA A 30 0.85 0.94 -30.83
C ALA A 30 0.85 1.73 -29.51
N LEU A 31 1.57 1.24 -28.49
CA LEU A 31 1.72 1.92 -27.21
C LEU A 31 2.49 3.25 -27.33
N ASN A 32 3.50 3.34 -28.20
CA ASN A 32 4.21 4.59 -28.47
C ASN A 32 3.31 5.62 -29.18
N VAL A 33 2.53 5.18 -30.18
CA VAL A 33 1.56 6.06 -30.85
C VAL A 33 0.50 6.54 -29.85
N TYR A 34 0.02 5.67 -28.97
CA TYR A 34 -0.94 6.05 -27.93
C TYR A 34 -0.35 7.05 -26.93
N ALA A 35 0.89 6.84 -26.49
CA ALA A 35 1.60 7.76 -25.59
C ALA A 35 1.78 9.17 -26.16
N TYR A 36 1.82 9.32 -27.49
CA TYR A 36 1.90 10.62 -28.15
C TYR A 36 0.59 11.42 -28.02
N PHE A 37 -0.57 10.75 -28.02
CA PHE A 37 -1.87 11.41 -27.93
C PHE A 37 -2.37 11.57 -26.48
N GLU A 38 -1.86 10.77 -25.55
CA GLU A 38 -2.21 10.82 -24.14
C GLU A 38 -0.96 11.16 -23.31
N PRO A 39 -0.66 12.45 -23.06
CA PRO A 39 0.60 12.86 -22.42
C PRO A 39 0.77 12.34 -20.98
N ASN A 40 -0.30 11.85 -20.36
CA ASN A 40 -0.28 11.22 -19.04
C ASN A 40 -0.13 9.68 -19.09
N PHE A 41 -0.06 9.09 -20.29
CA PHE A 41 0.13 7.66 -20.44
C PHE A 41 1.55 7.26 -20.04
N GLN A 42 1.66 6.68 -18.84
CA GLN A 42 2.91 6.12 -18.37
C GLN A 42 2.93 4.62 -18.67
N LEU A 43 3.95 4.11 -19.35
CA LEU A 43 4.12 2.65 -19.49
C LEU A 43 4.44 1.96 -18.14
N LYS A 44 4.94 2.74 -17.17
CA LYS A 44 5.35 2.25 -15.85
C LYS A 44 4.20 1.63 -15.05
N GLN A 45 2.96 2.11 -15.20
CA GLN A 45 1.76 1.54 -14.56
C GLN A 45 1.41 0.13 -15.03
N PHE A 46 1.92 -0.31 -16.17
CA PHE A 46 1.72 -1.68 -16.67
C PHE A 46 2.89 -2.62 -16.35
N SER A 47 3.87 -2.15 -15.57
CA SER A 47 4.97 -3.00 -15.14
C SER A 47 4.54 -3.96 -14.03
N ALA A 48 5.13 -5.16 -14.00
CA ALA A 48 4.93 -6.10 -12.89
C ALA A 48 5.27 -5.46 -11.54
N MET A 49 6.27 -4.58 -11.51
CA MET A 49 6.65 -3.84 -10.31
C MET A 49 5.55 -2.90 -9.84
N TYR A 50 4.87 -2.20 -10.75
CA TYR A 50 3.74 -1.34 -10.38
C TYR A 50 2.59 -2.16 -9.78
N TYR A 51 2.29 -3.33 -10.36
CA TYR A 51 1.24 -4.20 -9.82
C TYR A 51 1.56 -4.70 -8.39
N LEU A 52 2.81 -5.09 -8.14
CA LEU A 52 3.25 -5.49 -6.79
C LEU A 52 3.13 -4.34 -5.79
N ARG A 53 3.53 -3.13 -6.19
CA ARG A 53 3.40 -1.92 -5.40
C ARG A 53 1.94 -1.56 -5.10
N ASP A 54 1.06 -1.65 -6.10
CA ASP A 54 -0.37 -1.40 -5.94
C ASP A 54 -1.02 -2.41 -4.98
N HIS A 55 -0.60 -3.68 -5.06
CA HIS A 55 -1.02 -4.70 -4.10
C HIS A 55 -0.58 -4.37 -2.67
N ASN A 56 0.69 -3.97 -2.47
CA ASN A 56 1.18 -3.56 -1.16
C ASN A 56 0.42 -2.32 -0.65
N ASP A 57 0.18 -1.32 -1.50
CA ASP A 57 -0.56 -0.12 -1.15
C ASP A 57 -2.00 -0.42 -0.70
N LYS A 58 -2.65 -1.42 -1.31
CA LYS A 58 -3.97 -1.91 -0.87
C LYS A 58 -3.90 -2.56 0.51
N ILE A 59 -2.86 -3.35 0.79
CA ILE A 59 -2.62 -3.93 2.12
C ILE A 59 -2.42 -2.81 3.14
N LYS A 60 -1.55 -1.82 2.85
CA LYS A 60 -1.28 -0.69 3.73
C LYS A 60 -2.54 0.07 4.12
N LYS A 61 -3.39 0.38 3.13
CA LYS A 61 -4.68 1.05 3.38
C LYS A 61 -5.60 0.20 4.26
N ALA A 62 -5.73 -1.10 3.96
CA ALA A 62 -6.54 -2.01 4.75
C ALA A 62 -6.01 -2.19 6.19
N ASP A 63 -4.70 -2.18 6.37
CA ASP A 63 -4.06 -2.27 7.67
C ASP A 63 -4.27 -1.00 8.50
N LEU A 64 -4.19 0.19 7.90
CA LEU A 64 -4.53 1.42 8.60
C LEU A 64 -6.00 1.45 9.05
N GLU A 65 -6.94 0.89 8.29
CA GLU A 65 -8.34 0.76 8.73
C GLU A 65 -8.49 -0.19 9.93
N LYS A 66 -7.72 -1.28 9.97
CA LYS A 66 -7.70 -2.18 11.14
C LYS A 66 -7.09 -1.49 12.37
N LEU A 67 -5.99 -0.76 12.17
CA LEU A 67 -5.36 0.05 13.22
C LEU A 67 -6.32 1.13 13.73
N LYS A 68 -7.05 1.78 12.82
CA LYS A 68 -8.10 2.75 13.16
C LYS A 68 -9.15 2.12 14.06
N ALA A 69 -9.70 0.97 13.65
CA ALA A 69 -10.69 0.25 14.45
C ALA A 69 -10.15 -0.12 15.84
N ALA A 70 -8.89 -0.54 15.95
CA ALA A 70 -8.26 -0.85 17.24
C ALA A 70 -8.08 0.41 18.12
N VAL A 71 -7.69 1.55 17.54
CA VAL A 71 -7.58 2.82 18.28
C VAL A 71 -8.97 3.29 18.76
N ASP A 72 -9.98 3.16 17.91
CA ASP A 72 -11.36 3.51 18.28
C ASP A 72 -11.89 2.60 19.40
N SER A 73 -11.65 1.28 19.33
CA SER A 73 -11.98 0.36 20.43
C SER A 73 -11.19 0.63 21.71
N TYR A 74 -9.91 1.02 21.60
CA TYR A 74 -9.13 1.44 22.76
C TYR A 74 -9.78 2.64 23.47
N TYR A 75 -10.25 3.61 22.70
CA TYR A 75 -10.96 4.77 23.24
C TYR A 75 -12.29 4.37 23.90
N GLU A 76 -13.05 3.45 23.30
CA GLU A 76 -14.30 2.95 23.90
C GLU A 76 -14.06 2.33 25.28
N ASP A 77 -12.95 1.62 25.47
CA ASP A 77 -12.60 0.95 26.72
C ASP A 77 -11.97 1.89 27.77
N HIS A 78 -11.20 2.89 27.34
CA HIS A 78 -10.35 3.71 28.23
C HIS A 78 -10.79 5.17 28.34
N HIS A 79 -11.70 5.62 27.46
CA HIS A 79 -12.09 7.02 27.28
C HIS A 79 -10.91 7.97 27.01
N ASP A 80 -9.82 7.43 26.43
CA ASP A 80 -8.65 8.18 26.02
C ASP A 80 -7.97 7.51 24.84
N TYR A 81 -7.16 8.24 24.08
CA TYR A 81 -6.36 7.69 22.99
C TYR A 81 -5.00 7.16 23.46
N PRO A 82 -4.39 6.19 22.75
CA PRO A 82 -3.07 5.69 23.08
C PRO A 82 -2.01 6.79 23.16
N ALA A 83 -1.11 6.68 24.14
CA ALA A 83 -0.03 7.64 24.43
C ALA A 83 -0.52 9.05 24.81
N ASN A 84 0.41 9.91 25.23
CA ASN A 84 0.10 11.26 25.68
C ASN A 84 -0.30 12.19 24.52
N THR A 85 -1.07 13.22 24.81
CA THR A 85 -1.40 14.30 23.85
C THR A 85 -0.12 14.88 23.23
N GLY A 86 -0.08 14.98 21.90
CA GLY A 86 1.11 15.42 21.16
C GLY A 86 2.16 14.33 20.94
N TRP A 87 1.93 13.09 21.41
CA TRP A 87 2.79 11.96 21.08
C TRP A 87 2.67 11.65 19.59
N CYS A 88 3.81 11.39 18.97
CA CYS A 88 3.87 10.95 17.59
C CYS A 88 5.12 10.11 17.32
N GLY A 89 4.96 9.03 16.58
CA GLY A 89 6.02 8.07 16.28
C GLY A 89 5.53 6.87 15.50
N ARG A 90 6.46 5.99 15.12
CA ARG A 90 6.14 4.68 14.56
C ARG A 90 5.38 3.86 15.57
N ILE A 91 4.32 3.20 15.11
CA ILE A 91 3.56 2.25 15.93
C ILE A 91 4.48 1.10 16.32
N PHE A 92 5.19 0.53 15.35
CA PHE A 92 6.18 -0.50 15.62
C PHE A 92 7.58 0.12 15.76
N SER A 93 7.94 0.48 17.00
CA SER A 93 9.28 0.96 17.36
C SER A 93 9.88 0.09 18.47
N LEU A 94 11.19 -0.16 18.39
CA LEU A 94 11.93 -0.88 19.45
C LEU A 94 12.18 0.00 20.69
N MET A 95 12.15 1.33 20.51
CA MET A 95 12.46 2.28 21.59
C MET A 95 11.21 2.88 22.24
N GLN A 96 10.07 2.85 21.53
CA GLN A 96 8.81 3.42 22.00
C GLN A 96 7.69 2.47 21.66
N THR A 97 7.21 1.77 22.69
CA THR A 97 6.27 0.67 22.51
C THR A 97 4.86 1.03 22.98
N ASP A 98 4.66 2.24 23.52
CA ASP A 98 3.42 2.64 24.19
C ASP A 98 2.17 2.37 23.34
N VAL A 99 2.18 2.83 22.09
CA VAL A 99 1.03 2.67 21.17
C VAL A 99 0.87 1.21 20.75
N ARG A 100 1.97 0.49 20.45
CA ARG A 100 1.90 -0.93 20.11
C ARG A 100 1.32 -1.74 21.26
N ASP A 101 1.82 -1.52 22.47
CA ASP A 101 1.44 -2.29 23.65
C ASP A 101 -0.01 -1.99 24.04
N ALA A 102 -0.46 -0.74 23.90
CA ALA A 102 -1.85 -0.32 24.07
C ALA A 102 -2.80 -0.98 23.06
N LEU A 103 -2.39 -1.09 21.80
CA LEU A 103 -3.23 -1.65 20.73
C LEU A 103 -3.15 -3.17 20.61
N SER A 104 -2.09 -3.81 21.10
CA SER A 104 -1.87 -5.26 20.98
C SER A 104 -3.04 -6.13 21.45
N PRO A 105 -3.76 -5.82 22.55
CA PRO A 105 -4.93 -6.60 22.99
C PRO A 105 -6.09 -6.66 22.00
N TYR A 106 -6.18 -5.70 21.06
CA TYR A 106 -7.24 -5.63 20.05
C TYR A 106 -6.93 -6.48 18.80
N PHE A 107 -5.77 -7.15 18.78
CA PHE A 107 -5.35 -8.05 17.72
C PHE A 107 -5.12 -9.45 18.26
N ALA A 108 -5.32 -10.47 17.42
CA ALA A 108 -4.86 -11.80 17.74
C ALA A 108 -3.31 -11.83 17.80
N ALA A 109 -2.74 -12.70 18.65
CA ALA A 109 -1.31 -12.97 18.67
C ALA A 109 -0.83 -13.24 17.23
N ASP A 110 0.20 -12.52 16.79
CA ASP A 110 0.78 -12.55 15.43
C ASP A 110 -0.02 -11.88 14.30
N ARG A 111 -1.09 -11.14 14.61
CA ARG A 111 -1.87 -10.39 13.60
C ARG A 111 -1.74 -8.88 13.69
N PHE A 112 -0.79 -8.38 14.47
CA PHE A 112 -0.55 -6.95 14.55
C PHE A 112 -0.06 -6.44 13.18
N PRO A 113 -0.73 -5.46 12.56
CA PRO A 113 -0.37 -4.99 11.22
C PRO A 113 1.02 -4.34 11.20
N GLN A 114 1.83 -4.67 10.19
CA GLN A 114 3.11 -4.02 9.87
C GLN A 114 3.13 -3.70 8.38
N ASP A 115 3.85 -2.65 7.98
CA ASP A 115 3.98 -2.31 6.57
C ASP A 115 4.63 -3.49 5.79
N PRO A 116 4.01 -4.00 4.71
CA PRO A 116 4.51 -5.17 3.98
C PRO A 116 5.84 -4.92 3.26
N THR A 117 6.18 -3.66 3.01
CA THR A 117 7.39 -3.24 2.30
C THR A 117 8.45 -2.71 3.27
N PHE A 118 8.01 -2.00 4.30
CA PHE A 118 8.85 -1.19 5.19
C PHE A 118 8.73 -1.59 6.67
N GLY A 119 8.16 -2.75 6.97
CA GLY A 119 8.00 -3.25 8.33
C GLY A 119 9.31 -3.20 9.13
N ASN A 120 9.24 -2.71 10.36
CA ASN A 120 10.38 -2.51 11.26
C ASN A 120 11.43 -1.47 10.80
N THR A 121 11.15 -0.69 9.75
CA THR A 121 12.03 0.39 9.28
C THR A 121 11.51 1.77 9.72
N ASN A 122 12.14 2.85 9.25
CA ASN A 122 11.71 4.23 9.52
C ASN A 122 10.51 4.70 8.66
N LYS A 123 9.92 3.79 7.87
CA LYS A 123 8.73 4.05 7.03
C LYS A 123 7.56 3.12 7.33
N ASP A 124 7.63 2.42 8.46
CA ASP A 124 6.51 1.62 8.95
C ASP A 124 5.32 2.52 9.33
N TYR A 125 4.18 1.92 9.70
CA TYR A 125 2.99 2.69 10.07
C TYR A 125 3.26 3.65 11.23
N PHE A 126 2.72 4.85 11.09
CA PHE A 126 2.94 5.94 12.03
C PHE A 126 1.64 6.38 12.68
N TYR A 127 1.73 6.71 13.96
CA TYR A 127 0.63 7.23 14.77
C TYR A 127 0.98 8.59 15.34
N MET A 128 0.02 9.49 15.37
CA MET A 128 0.09 10.76 16.08
C MET A 128 -1.22 11.00 16.82
N ARG A 129 -1.12 11.23 18.12
CA ARG A 129 -2.22 11.82 18.89
C ARG A 129 -2.14 13.33 18.75
N VAL A 130 -3.12 13.92 18.07
CA VAL A 130 -3.13 15.36 17.76
C VAL A 130 -3.56 16.15 18.98
N ASP A 131 -4.66 15.75 19.58
CA ASP A 131 -5.23 16.32 20.80
C ASP A 131 -6.00 15.23 21.57
N ASP A 132 -6.88 15.63 22.48
CA ASP A 132 -7.70 14.69 23.27
C ASP A 132 -8.90 14.13 22.51
N HIS A 133 -9.17 14.67 21.31
CA HIS A 133 -10.35 14.34 20.52
C HIS A 133 -9.98 13.71 19.18
N SER A 134 -8.71 13.76 18.76
CA SER A 134 -8.31 13.32 17.42
C SER A 134 -6.91 12.73 17.35
N TYR A 135 -6.74 11.83 16.38
CA TYR A 135 -5.48 11.19 16.04
C TYR A 135 -5.33 10.99 14.54
N VAL A 136 -4.10 10.70 14.10
CA VAL A 136 -3.76 10.44 12.70
C VAL A 136 -2.93 9.17 12.59
N LEU A 137 -3.32 8.32 11.64
CA LEU A 137 -2.60 7.14 11.19
C LEU A 137 -2.04 7.36 9.79
N MET A 138 -0.84 6.87 9.50
CA MET A 138 -0.17 7.15 8.23
C MET A 138 0.62 5.97 7.68
N ALA A 139 0.73 5.94 6.34
CA ALA A 139 1.52 4.97 5.59
C ALA A 139 2.24 5.63 4.41
N SER A 140 3.35 5.02 3.98
CA SER A 140 4.12 5.41 2.80
C SER A 140 3.75 4.49 1.63
N LEU A 141 2.85 4.97 0.77
CA LEU A 141 2.42 4.29 -0.46
C LEU A 141 3.52 4.37 -1.53
N GLU A 142 3.70 3.28 -2.25
CA GLU A 142 4.72 3.12 -3.28
C GLU A 142 4.28 3.71 -4.63
N ASN A 143 2.98 3.72 -4.91
CA ASN A 143 2.38 4.26 -6.14
C ASN A 143 1.47 5.48 -5.85
N SER A 144 2.01 6.55 -5.24
CA SER A 144 1.26 7.81 -5.14
C SER A 144 1.18 8.54 -6.49
N PRO A 145 0.00 9.03 -6.90
CA PRO A 145 -0.09 10.05 -7.92
C PRO A 145 0.87 11.23 -7.69
N LEU A 146 1.37 11.79 -8.80
CA LEU A 146 2.14 13.03 -8.76
C LEU A 146 1.26 14.16 -8.21
N GLY A 147 1.69 14.82 -7.13
CA GLY A 147 0.98 15.94 -6.52
C GLY A 147 0.20 15.60 -5.24
N ASP A 148 0.25 14.35 -4.76
CA ASP A 148 -0.30 14.02 -3.46
C ASP A 148 0.40 14.78 -2.33
N SER A 149 -0.37 15.12 -1.30
CA SER A 149 0.16 15.75 -0.09
C SER A 149 1.13 14.79 0.58
N SER A 150 2.37 15.24 0.72
CA SER A 150 3.35 14.59 1.59
C SER A 150 3.24 15.17 2.99
N TYR A 151 3.29 14.29 3.98
CA TYR A 151 3.29 14.64 5.38
C TYR A 151 4.65 14.30 5.96
N ASN A 152 5.29 15.30 6.56
CA ASN A 152 6.54 15.18 7.29
C ASN A 152 6.27 15.65 8.73
N TYR A 153 6.70 14.85 9.70
CA TYR A 153 6.51 15.14 11.11
C TYR A 153 7.86 15.35 11.79
N THR A 154 8.48 16.49 11.46
CA THR A 154 9.69 16.98 12.11
C THR A 154 9.44 17.21 13.60
N GLY A 155 10.28 16.66 14.48
CA GLY A 155 10.16 16.83 15.93
C GLY A 155 9.31 15.78 16.66
N CYS A 156 8.75 14.83 15.93
CA CYS A 156 8.21 13.61 16.52
C CYS A 156 9.32 12.68 17.01
N TYR A 157 8.97 11.72 17.87
CA TYR A 157 9.90 10.82 18.54
C TYR A 157 10.68 9.86 17.62
N ASP A 158 10.60 10.07 16.32
CA ASP A 158 11.15 9.20 15.31
C ASP A 158 12.44 9.80 14.74
N TRP A 159 13.50 9.79 15.54
CA TRP A 159 14.83 10.20 15.09
C TRP A 159 15.67 8.97 14.67
N PRO A 160 16.31 8.99 13.48
CA PRO A 160 16.17 9.91 12.36
C PRO A 160 15.17 9.37 11.32
N GLY A 161 13.92 9.79 11.44
CA GLY A 161 12.84 9.43 10.53
C GLY A 161 12.80 10.38 9.35
N ASP A 162 13.32 9.95 8.20
CA ASP A 162 13.10 10.61 6.91
C ASP A 162 11.69 10.26 6.32
N GLY A 163 10.75 9.88 7.20
CA GLY A 163 9.47 9.28 6.85
C GLY A 163 8.54 10.29 6.18
N ILE A 164 8.59 10.38 4.86
CA ILE A 164 7.57 11.04 4.07
C ILE A 164 6.40 10.08 3.88
N TYR A 165 5.28 10.40 4.52
CA TYR A 165 4.01 9.70 4.37
C TYR A 165 3.16 10.42 3.33
N ASN A 166 2.47 9.66 2.48
CA ASN A 166 1.63 10.20 1.40
C ASN A 166 0.19 9.68 1.49
N TYR A 167 -0.13 8.96 2.56
CA TYR A 167 -1.49 8.54 2.89
C TYR A 167 -1.72 8.67 4.39
N LYS A 168 -2.89 9.21 4.74
CA LYS A 168 -3.32 9.36 6.12
C LYS A 168 -4.78 8.98 6.30
N LEU A 169 -5.09 8.49 7.50
CA LEU A 169 -6.43 8.33 8.02
C LEU A 169 -6.52 9.09 9.34
N THR A 170 -7.56 9.92 9.47
CA THR A 170 -7.83 10.64 10.72
C THR A 170 -8.94 9.93 11.46
N GLY A 171 -8.78 9.78 12.78
CA GLY A 171 -9.83 9.38 13.68
C GLY A 171 -10.05 10.44 14.74
N GLY A 172 -11.20 10.38 15.40
CA GLY A 172 -11.61 11.39 16.35
C GLY A 172 -13.10 11.31 16.69
N TYR A 173 -13.48 11.84 17.85
CA TYR A 173 -14.87 12.00 18.27
C TYR A 173 -15.20 13.49 18.43
#